data_AF-A0AA89CKN4-F1
#
_entry.id   AF-A0AA89CKN4-F1
#
_cell.length_a   1.000
_cell.length_b   1.000
_cell.length_c   1.000
_cell.angle_alpha   90.00
_cell.angle_beta   90.00
_cell.angle_gamma   90.00
#
_symmetry.space_group_name_H-M   'P 1'
#
loop_
_entity.id
_entity.type
_entity.pdbx_description
1 polymer ?
#
loop_
_entity_poly.entity_id
_entity_poly.type
_entity_poly.pdbx_seq_one_letter_code
_entity_poly.pdbx_strand_id
1 'polypeptide(L)'
;MKIIPKKLLKLNLLLAIIVFCLPFLLYLYLLFPRTTALDFCFFSYEIQNFKNAEYLTYFIFGNLYVIVFLSIWFLSISDWWRFLIFPSIIYTIFQLNQIIVQEFEIEQNIYGVGYFLGICYSLVLHLIYRRSKIFKVTYIKLLTYNIVQLLKTTFKEKEIVEAKSSLFTNNNRKTTTKHGKSKLLHQIKKLESHLTYTNRPLFKKKDKIGGRADYVVVATLILAPGLLCIYNFMPDNLNGVLHIGTYQYDSGFSNLKLFGYHLFTKLFYIVLLVTWFYTTHNIIKWSIFMNLTVIVFQLCTILDGSKTNLDEQELFISLPIMLPVLLSFILLNRIMVYRSKSQDLNADIEREIQNVISELNAIESANGLFFQRLLKLRDCKAIMSKEEYISALNSLQHDLQHNLVS
;
A
#
# COMPACT_ATOMS: atom_id res chain seq x y z
N MET A 1 -3.30 -18.21 6.85
CA MET A 1 -3.65 -16.91 6.24
C MET A 1 -3.29 -15.82 7.24
N LYS A 2 -2.50 -14.83 6.80
CA LYS A 2 -1.55 -14.02 7.59
C LYS A 2 -2.18 -13.05 8.62
N ILE A 3 -1.62 -13.04 9.84
CA ILE A 3 -1.84 -12.01 10.87
C ILE A 3 -0.99 -10.79 10.52
N ILE A 4 -1.62 -9.71 10.06
CA ILE A 4 -0.98 -8.41 9.85
C ILE A 4 -0.98 -7.68 11.21
N PRO A 5 0.16 -7.23 11.75
CA PRO A 5 0.19 -6.57 13.06
C PRO A 5 -0.67 -5.30 13.07
N LYS A 6 -1.52 -5.14 14.09
CA LYS A 6 -2.53 -4.06 14.22
C LYS A 6 -1.98 -2.63 14.03
N LYS A 7 -0.73 -2.36 14.46
CA LYS A 7 -0.06 -1.06 14.26
C LYS A 7 0.23 -0.76 12.78
N LEU A 8 0.57 -1.79 12.00
CA LEU A 8 0.86 -1.70 10.57
C LEU A 8 -0.42 -1.47 9.77
N LEU A 9 -1.52 -2.13 10.15
CA LEU A 9 -2.83 -1.91 9.55
C LEU A 9 -3.25 -0.44 9.68
N LYS A 10 -3.08 0.15 10.88
CA LYS A 10 -3.40 1.57 11.13
C LYS A 10 -2.58 2.53 10.27
N LEU A 11 -1.27 2.30 10.12
CA LEU A 11 -0.40 3.15 9.31
C LEU A 11 -0.74 3.06 7.82
N ASN A 12 -0.96 1.84 7.30
CA ASN A 12 -1.38 1.66 5.91
C ASN A 12 -2.76 2.27 5.64
N LEU A 13 -3.67 2.24 6.61
CA LEU A 13 -4.98 2.90 6.53
C LEU A 13 -4.83 4.42 6.46
N LEU A 14 -4.00 5.01 7.35
CA LEU A 14 -3.76 6.45 7.36
C LEU A 14 -3.17 6.91 6.02
N LEU A 15 -2.17 6.19 5.50
CA LEU A 15 -1.58 6.48 4.21
C LEU A 15 -2.60 6.31 3.06
N ALA A 16 -3.46 5.30 3.12
CA ALA A 16 -4.55 5.15 2.16
C ALA A 16 -5.58 6.29 2.21
N ILE A 17 -5.87 6.85 3.39
CA ILE A 17 -6.73 8.03 3.55
C ILE A 17 -6.06 9.26 2.94
N ILE A 18 -4.76 9.48 3.20
CA ILE A 18 -4.01 10.59 2.58
C ILE A 18 -4.05 10.47 1.04
N VAL A 19 -3.79 9.29 0.50
CA VAL A 19 -3.82 9.06 -0.96
C VAL A 19 -5.23 9.23 -1.52
N PHE A 20 -6.26 8.86 -0.75
CA PHE A 20 -7.64 9.09 -1.14
C PHE A 20 -7.96 10.58 -1.25
N CYS A 21 -7.40 11.41 -0.36
CA CYS A 21 -7.62 12.85 -0.37
C CYS A 21 -6.78 13.61 -1.40
N LEU A 22 -5.85 12.95 -2.10
CA LEU A 22 -4.98 13.60 -3.09
C LEU A 22 -5.72 14.35 -4.22
N PRO A 23 -6.84 13.86 -4.79
CA PRO A 23 -7.55 14.60 -5.83
C PRO A 23 -8.00 15.97 -5.34
N PHE A 24 -8.40 16.12 -4.07
CA PHE A 24 -8.78 17.43 -3.54
C PHE A 24 -7.65 18.45 -3.59
N LEU A 25 -6.38 18.01 -3.50
CA LEU A 25 -5.23 18.89 -3.67
C LEU A 25 -5.22 19.54 -5.06
N LEU A 26 -5.62 18.81 -6.11
CA LEU A 26 -5.73 19.34 -7.47
C LEU A 26 -6.80 20.41 -7.61
N TYR A 27 -7.83 20.42 -6.76
CA TYR A 27 -8.96 21.36 -6.82
C TYR A 27 -8.82 22.52 -5.83
N LEU A 28 -7.75 22.56 -5.01
CA LEU A 28 -7.53 23.65 -4.05
C LEU A 28 -7.40 25.01 -4.73
N TYR A 29 -6.99 25.05 -6.00
CA TYR A 29 -6.90 26.30 -6.77
C TYR A 29 -8.26 27.00 -6.93
N LEU A 30 -9.38 26.26 -6.92
CA LEU A 30 -10.73 26.84 -6.99
C LEU A 30 -11.12 27.67 -5.76
N LEU A 31 -10.37 27.54 -4.66
CA LEU A 31 -10.58 28.37 -3.47
C LEU A 31 -10.00 29.78 -3.64
N PHE A 32 -9.18 30.00 -4.68
CA PHE A 32 -8.54 31.28 -4.94
C PHE A 32 -9.38 32.13 -5.90
N PRO A 33 -9.42 33.45 -5.68
CA PRO A 33 -10.27 34.34 -6.45
C PRO A 33 -9.79 34.51 -7.91
N ARG A 34 -10.73 34.89 -8.78
CA ARG A 34 -10.48 35.28 -10.19
C ARG A 34 -9.96 36.72 -10.31
N THR A 35 -9.12 37.13 -9.38
CA THR A 35 -8.52 38.47 -9.33
C THR A 35 -7.01 38.36 -9.46
N THR A 36 -6.37 39.47 -9.84
CA THR A 36 -4.91 39.61 -9.85
C THR A 36 -4.35 39.85 -8.45
N ALA A 37 -5.15 40.36 -7.53
CA ALA A 37 -4.79 40.49 -6.12
C ALA A 37 -5.08 39.19 -5.35
N LEU A 38 -4.05 38.70 -4.64
CA LEU A 38 -4.10 37.63 -3.64
C LEU A 38 -4.05 38.26 -2.25
N ASP A 39 -5.21 38.44 -1.65
CA ASP A 39 -5.33 38.90 -0.28
C ASP A 39 -5.31 37.71 0.68
N PHE A 40 -4.18 37.50 1.35
CA PHE A 40 -4.11 36.64 2.53
C PHE A 40 -4.39 37.44 3.78
N CYS A 41 -4.73 36.75 4.87
CA CYS A 41 -5.03 37.35 6.18
C CYS A 41 -3.91 38.26 6.73
N PHE A 42 -2.69 38.18 6.19
CA PHE A 42 -1.50 38.94 6.64
C PHE A 42 -0.71 39.64 5.53
N PHE A 43 -1.03 39.42 4.26
CA PHE A 43 -0.28 39.99 3.14
C PHE A 43 -1.14 40.03 1.88
N SER A 44 -1.02 41.10 1.10
CA SER A 44 -1.63 41.25 -0.22
C SER A 44 -0.55 41.18 -1.27
N TYR A 45 -0.69 40.26 -2.23
CA TYR A 45 0.23 40.11 -3.35
C TYR A 45 -0.49 40.38 -4.66
N GLU A 46 0.04 41.26 -5.50
CA GLU A 46 -0.47 41.46 -6.86
C GLU A 46 0.32 40.59 -7.84
N ILE A 47 -0.42 39.77 -8.59
CA ILE A 47 0.11 38.88 -9.61
C ILE A 47 0.44 39.68 -10.86
N GLN A 48 1.63 39.47 -11.40
CA GLN A 48 2.17 40.25 -12.50
C GLN A 48 2.07 39.51 -13.84
N ASN A 49 2.47 38.22 -13.87
CA ASN A 49 2.71 37.50 -15.12
C ASN A 49 1.66 36.43 -15.47
N PHE A 50 0.76 36.12 -14.54
CA PHE A 50 -0.39 35.24 -14.81
C PHE A 50 -1.68 36.03 -14.96
N LYS A 51 -2.62 35.47 -15.73
CA LYS A 51 -3.93 36.08 -16.01
C LYS A 51 -4.72 36.40 -14.74
N ASN A 52 -4.76 35.47 -13.79
CA ASN A 52 -5.44 35.58 -12.49
C ASN A 52 -4.76 34.67 -11.45
N ALA A 53 -5.06 34.87 -10.16
CA ALA A 53 -4.61 34.00 -9.06
C ALA A 53 -5.00 32.53 -9.21
N GLU A 54 -6.20 32.27 -9.73
CA GLU A 54 -6.66 30.91 -10.03
C GLU A 54 -5.72 30.17 -11.00
N TYR A 55 -5.21 30.84 -12.04
CA TYR A 55 -4.30 30.21 -13.02
C TYR A 55 -2.94 29.89 -12.42
N LEU A 56 -2.34 30.84 -11.68
CA LEU A 56 -1.07 30.63 -11.00
C LEU A 56 -1.16 29.46 -10.00
N THR A 57 -2.22 29.46 -9.17
CA THR A 57 -2.43 28.42 -8.17
C THR A 57 -2.77 27.07 -8.80
N TYR A 58 -3.46 27.02 -9.94
CA TYR A 58 -3.68 25.80 -10.71
C TYR A 58 -2.35 25.11 -11.07
N PHE A 59 -1.40 25.85 -11.65
CA PHE A 59 -0.10 25.30 -12.03
C PHE A 59 0.73 24.86 -10.80
N ILE A 60 0.66 25.61 -9.69
CA ILE A 60 1.35 25.25 -8.45
C ILE A 60 0.76 23.96 -7.85
N PHE A 61 -0.55 23.88 -7.65
CA PHE A 61 -1.20 22.71 -7.04
C PHE A 61 -1.12 21.47 -7.94
N GLY A 62 -1.15 21.65 -9.27
CA GLY A 62 -0.89 20.57 -10.23
C GLY A 62 0.48 19.92 -10.03
N ASN A 63 1.53 20.74 -9.93
CA ASN A 63 2.89 20.23 -9.68
C ASN A 63 3.06 19.66 -8.27
N LEU A 64 2.49 20.31 -7.25
CA LEU A 64 2.50 19.81 -5.87
C LEU A 64 1.83 18.45 -5.75
N TYR A 65 0.69 18.24 -6.43
CA TYR A 65 0.02 16.94 -6.49
C TYR A 65 0.97 15.85 -6.95
N VAL A 66 1.70 16.11 -8.05
CA VAL A 66 2.65 15.15 -8.61
C VAL A 66 3.77 14.81 -7.63
N ILE A 67 4.36 15.84 -7.02
CA ILE A 67 5.44 15.67 -6.04
C ILE A 67 4.96 14.85 -4.85
N VAL A 68 3.77 15.16 -4.30
CA VAL A 68 3.24 14.46 -3.12
C VAL A 68 2.94 12.99 -3.46
N PHE A 69 2.27 12.69 -4.58
CA PHE A 69 1.93 11.30 -4.88
C PHE A 69 3.17 10.47 -5.22
N LEU A 70 4.14 11.02 -5.96
CA LEU A 70 5.41 10.33 -6.25
C LEU A 70 6.22 10.05 -4.98
N SER A 71 6.19 10.97 -4.03
CA SER A 71 6.83 10.80 -2.72
C SER A 71 6.17 9.71 -1.90
N ILE A 72 4.84 9.65 -1.86
CA ILE A 72 4.11 8.57 -1.19
C ILE A 72 4.39 7.23 -1.88
N TRP A 73 4.41 7.21 -3.22
CA TRP A 73 4.73 6.02 -4.00
C TRP A 73 6.12 5.48 -3.66
N PHE A 74 7.15 6.34 -3.67
CA PHE A 74 8.52 5.97 -3.31
C PHE A 74 8.61 5.39 -1.90
N LEU A 75 7.92 5.98 -0.92
CA LEU A 75 7.92 5.50 0.45
C LEU A 75 7.13 4.19 0.62
N SER A 76 6.12 3.96 -0.21
CA SER A 76 5.28 2.75 -0.17
C SER A 76 5.98 1.51 -0.74
N ILE A 77 7.04 1.65 -1.53
CA ILE A 77 7.69 0.53 -2.25
C ILE A 77 9.07 0.19 -1.69
N SER A 78 9.36 -1.11 -1.61
CA SER A 78 10.65 -1.61 -1.13
C SER A 78 11.62 -2.00 -2.25
N ASP A 79 11.15 -2.08 -3.49
CA ASP A 79 11.93 -2.54 -4.63
C ASP A 79 13.03 -1.55 -5.04
N TRP A 80 14.04 -2.07 -5.72
CA TRP A 80 15.22 -1.28 -6.13
C TRP A 80 14.88 -0.25 -7.22
N TRP A 81 13.95 -0.56 -8.12
CA TRP A 81 13.58 0.31 -9.25
C TRP A 81 12.87 1.59 -8.82
N ARG A 82 12.45 1.73 -7.55
CA ARG A 82 11.86 2.97 -7.02
C ARG A 82 12.72 4.21 -7.24
N PHE A 83 14.05 4.05 -7.36
CA PHE A 83 14.95 5.16 -7.60
C PHE A 83 14.73 5.80 -8.99
N LEU A 84 14.09 5.08 -9.91
CA LEU A 84 13.65 5.58 -11.21
C LEU A 84 12.43 6.52 -11.12
N ILE A 85 11.86 6.71 -9.93
CA ILE A 85 10.84 7.75 -9.69
C ILE A 85 11.50 9.14 -9.59
N PHE A 86 12.78 9.21 -9.19
CA PHE A 86 13.47 10.49 -8.98
C PHE A 86 13.56 11.38 -10.22
N PRO A 87 13.85 10.90 -11.45
CA PRO A 87 13.80 11.73 -12.65
C PRO A 87 12.49 12.49 -12.81
N SER A 88 11.35 11.83 -12.59
CA SER A 88 10.03 12.46 -12.63
C SER A 88 9.84 13.51 -11.54
N ILE A 89 10.31 13.24 -10.31
CA ILE A 89 10.26 14.21 -9.19
C ILE A 89 11.15 15.43 -9.47
N ILE A 90 12.36 15.21 -9.97
CA ILE A 90 13.31 16.30 -10.27
C ILE A 90 12.73 17.19 -11.36
N TYR A 91 12.16 16.60 -12.42
CA TYR A 91 11.56 17.34 -13.51
C TYR A 91 10.35 18.16 -13.06
N THR A 92 9.46 17.61 -12.21
CA THR A 92 8.28 18.36 -11.74
C THR A 92 8.66 19.47 -10.75
N ILE A 93 9.68 19.27 -9.92
CA ILE A 93 10.25 20.34 -9.08
C ILE A 93 10.87 21.44 -9.94
N PHE A 94 11.56 21.07 -11.02
CA PHE A 94 12.07 22.02 -11.99
C PHE A 94 10.93 22.84 -12.63
N GLN A 95 9.85 22.21 -13.08
CA GLN A 95 8.68 22.91 -13.62
C GLN A 95 8.06 23.88 -12.59
N LEU A 96 7.92 23.46 -11.33
CA LEU A 96 7.44 24.33 -10.25
C LEU A 96 8.36 25.53 -10.03
N ASN A 97 9.67 25.34 -10.12
CA ASN A 97 10.63 26.44 -10.03
C ASN A 97 10.49 27.41 -11.22
N GLN A 98 10.24 26.92 -12.45
CA GLN A 98 10.01 27.78 -13.62
C GLN A 98 8.79 28.69 -13.44
N ILE A 99 7.70 28.16 -12.86
CA ILE A 99 6.49 28.96 -12.58
C ILE A 99 6.80 30.10 -11.60
N ILE A 100 7.58 29.81 -10.55
CA ILE A 100 7.99 30.81 -9.56
C ILE A 100 8.92 31.85 -10.20
N VAL A 101 9.93 31.41 -10.96
CA VAL A 101 10.88 32.32 -11.63
C VAL A 101 10.17 33.23 -12.62
N GLN A 102 9.20 32.69 -13.37
CA GLN A 102 8.38 33.47 -14.29
C GLN A 102 7.57 34.54 -13.55
N GLU A 103 7.00 34.23 -12.39
CA GLU A 103 6.20 35.21 -11.64
C GLU A 103 7.05 36.32 -11.01
N PHE A 104 8.27 36.02 -10.56
CA PHE A 104 9.15 37.01 -9.91
C PHE A 104 10.15 37.70 -10.86
N GLU A 105 10.08 37.45 -12.17
CA GLU A 105 10.98 38.00 -13.20
C GLU A 105 12.48 37.88 -12.88
N ILE A 106 12.88 36.80 -12.20
CA ILE A 106 14.27 36.62 -11.78
C ILE A 106 15.12 36.16 -12.98
N GLU A 107 16.25 36.83 -13.25
CA GLU A 107 17.10 36.60 -14.44
C GLU A 107 17.44 35.12 -14.75
N GLN A 108 17.59 34.83 -16.05
CA GLN A 108 17.54 33.51 -16.70
C GLN A 108 18.61 32.47 -16.33
N ASN A 109 19.46 32.67 -15.31
CA ASN A 109 20.51 31.71 -14.93
C ASN A 109 20.10 30.74 -13.79
N ILE A 110 18.80 30.64 -13.50
CA ILE A 110 18.27 29.89 -12.34
C ILE A 110 17.79 28.47 -12.71
N TYR A 111 17.90 28.06 -13.99
CA TYR A 111 17.56 26.69 -14.40
C TYR A 111 18.27 25.61 -13.57
N GLY A 112 19.53 25.86 -13.16
CA GLY A 112 20.29 24.96 -12.29
C GLY A 112 19.73 24.83 -10.87
N VAL A 113 19.06 25.86 -10.34
CA VAL A 113 18.48 25.86 -8.99
C VAL A 113 17.31 24.88 -8.91
N GLY A 114 16.44 24.84 -9.92
CA GLY A 114 15.33 23.88 -9.98
C GLY A 114 15.82 22.43 -9.93
N TYR A 115 16.82 22.07 -10.74
CA TYR A 115 17.42 20.74 -10.71
C TYR A 115 18.09 20.43 -9.36
N PHE A 116 18.82 21.39 -8.80
CA PHE A 116 19.46 21.25 -7.49
C PHE A 116 18.44 21.00 -6.37
N LEU A 117 17.35 21.76 -6.34
CA LEU A 117 16.24 21.57 -5.40
C LEU A 117 15.62 20.17 -5.56
N GLY A 118 15.44 19.70 -6.80
CA GLY A 118 14.93 18.36 -7.08
C GLY A 118 15.84 17.25 -6.55
N ILE A 119 17.15 17.39 -6.73
CA ILE A 119 18.16 16.45 -6.21
C ILE A 119 18.17 16.47 -4.68
N CYS A 120 18.17 17.65 -4.07
CA CYS A 120 18.10 17.82 -2.62
C CYS A 120 16.85 17.16 -2.03
N TYR A 121 15.68 17.38 -2.65
CA TYR A 121 14.43 16.75 -2.24
C TYR A 121 14.50 15.22 -2.34
N SER A 122 15.05 14.68 -3.43
CA SER A 122 15.23 13.24 -3.63
C SER A 122 16.16 12.62 -2.57
N LEU A 123 17.21 13.34 -2.17
CA LEU A 123 18.10 12.94 -1.07
C LEU A 123 17.35 12.92 0.27
N VAL A 124 16.57 13.95 0.59
CA VAL A 124 15.73 13.99 1.79
C VAL A 124 14.75 12.82 1.81
N LEU A 125 14.08 12.53 0.69
CA LEU A 125 13.18 11.41 0.56
C LEU A 125 13.88 10.07 0.82
N HIS A 126 15.11 9.91 0.29
CA HIS A 126 15.94 8.73 0.55
C HIS A 126 16.32 8.60 2.04
N LEU A 127 16.68 9.70 2.70
CA LEU A 127 16.99 9.72 4.14
C LEU A 127 15.77 9.36 4.99
N ILE A 128 14.60 9.91 4.67
CA ILE A 128 13.32 9.58 5.31
C ILE A 128 13.04 8.08 5.16
N TYR A 129 13.22 7.54 3.95
CA TYR A 129 13.06 6.11 3.71
C TYR A 129 14.04 5.27 4.55
N ARG A 130 15.32 5.65 4.59
CA ARG A 130 16.34 4.93 5.38
C ARG A 130 16.01 4.93 6.87
N ARG A 131 15.48 6.04 7.39
CA ARG A 131 15.00 6.14 8.78
C ARG A 131 13.73 5.32 9.00
N SER A 132 12.85 5.27 8.00
CA SER A 132 11.61 4.51 8.00
C SER A 132 11.88 3.00 7.89
N LYS A 133 12.33 2.38 8.99
CA LYS A 133 12.46 0.90 9.12
C LYS A 133 11.13 0.14 8.94
N ILE A 134 10.01 0.87 8.86
CA ILE A 134 8.63 0.37 8.95
C ILE A 134 8.28 -0.58 7.78
N PHE A 135 8.68 -0.27 6.55
CA PHE A 135 8.29 -1.08 5.39
C PHE A 135 9.22 -2.30 5.17
N LYS A 136 10.52 -2.15 5.41
CA LYS A 136 11.52 -3.20 5.22
C LYS A 136 11.41 -4.32 6.26
N VAL A 137 11.14 -3.99 7.53
CA VAL A 137 10.95 -4.97 8.61
C VAL A 137 9.67 -5.78 8.40
N THR A 138 8.62 -5.16 7.85
CA THR A 138 7.31 -5.78 7.67
C THR A 138 7.31 -6.97 6.71
N TYR A 139 7.83 -6.81 5.50
CA TYR A 139 7.83 -7.89 4.49
C TYR A 139 8.66 -9.10 4.95
N ILE A 140 9.84 -8.81 5.50
CA ILE A 140 10.79 -9.81 5.98
C ILE A 140 10.24 -10.56 7.22
N LYS A 141 9.69 -9.85 8.20
CA LYS A 141 9.17 -10.47 9.43
C LYS A 141 7.97 -11.37 9.13
N LEU A 142 7.10 -10.94 8.21
CA LEU A 142 5.94 -11.71 7.77
C LEU A 142 6.36 -13.00 7.02
N LEU A 143 7.29 -12.90 6.07
CA LEU A 143 7.76 -14.07 5.32
C LEU A 143 8.41 -15.10 6.25
N THR A 144 9.24 -14.62 7.17
CA THR A 144 9.99 -15.49 8.08
C THR A 144 9.09 -16.16 9.12
N TYR A 145 8.11 -15.43 9.65
CA TYR A 145 7.10 -16.00 10.56
C TYR A 145 6.30 -17.11 9.87
N ASN A 146 5.88 -16.91 8.62
CA ASN A 146 5.14 -17.94 7.89
C ASN A 146 5.97 -19.21 7.70
N ILE A 147 7.26 -19.10 7.37
CA ILE A 147 8.14 -20.26 7.18
C ILE A 147 8.30 -21.04 8.48
N VAL A 148 8.59 -20.35 9.60
CA VAL A 148 8.75 -20.98 10.92
C VAL A 148 7.45 -21.66 11.37
N GLN A 149 6.31 -21.00 11.16
CA GLN A 149 5.01 -21.57 11.53
C GLN A 149 4.64 -22.78 10.67
N LEU A 150 4.89 -22.73 9.35
CA LEU A 150 4.69 -23.88 8.45
C LEU A 150 5.55 -25.07 8.86
N LEU A 151 6.83 -24.84 9.16
CA LEU A 151 7.71 -25.87 9.68
C LEU A 151 7.14 -26.48 10.97
N LYS A 152 6.73 -25.65 11.93
CA LYS A 152 6.16 -26.10 13.21
C LYS A 152 4.90 -26.94 13.02
N THR A 153 3.99 -26.56 12.11
CA THR A 153 2.77 -27.33 11.83
C THR A 153 3.08 -28.67 11.18
N THR A 154 3.97 -28.70 10.18
CA THR A 154 4.35 -29.95 9.50
C THR A 154 5.06 -30.91 10.47
N PHE A 155 5.84 -30.40 11.42
CA PHE A 155 6.46 -31.24 12.46
C PHE A 155 5.45 -31.81 13.46
N LYS A 156 4.46 -31.01 13.91
CA LYS A 156 3.38 -31.51 14.77
C LYS A 156 2.56 -32.60 14.08
N GLU A 157 2.21 -32.41 12.80
CA GLU A 157 1.48 -33.41 12.02
C GLU A 157 2.29 -34.70 11.89
N LYS A 158 3.59 -34.60 11.59
CA LYS A 158 4.48 -35.77 11.51
C LYS A 158 4.63 -36.48 12.85
N GLU A 159 4.67 -35.74 13.97
CA GLU A 159 4.70 -36.30 15.32
C GLU A 159 3.41 -37.05 15.67
N ILE A 160 2.25 -36.55 15.27
CA ILE A 160 0.95 -37.23 15.46
C ILE A 160 0.88 -38.50 14.59
N VAL A 161 1.34 -38.43 13.34
CA VAL A 161 1.38 -39.60 12.43
C VAL A 161 2.36 -40.65 12.95
N GLU A 162 3.53 -40.26 13.46
CA GLU A 162 4.51 -41.17 14.07
C GLU A 162 4.02 -41.76 15.39
N ALA A 163 3.34 -40.98 16.24
CA ALA A 163 2.71 -41.47 17.46
C ALA A 163 1.66 -42.53 17.12
N LYS A 164 0.80 -42.26 16.13
CA LYS A 164 -0.17 -43.24 15.61
C LYS A 164 0.52 -44.47 15.01
N SER A 165 1.57 -44.33 14.20
CA SER A 165 2.28 -45.48 13.60
C SER A 165 3.09 -46.29 14.61
N SER A 166 3.55 -45.66 15.69
CA SER A 166 4.28 -46.33 16.78
C SER A 166 3.40 -47.22 17.65
N LEU A 167 2.07 -47.05 17.59
CA LEU A 167 1.10 -48.00 18.13
C LEU A 167 0.99 -49.28 17.26
N PHE A 168 1.48 -49.23 16.01
CA PHE A 168 1.33 -50.32 15.03
C PHE A 168 2.65 -50.98 14.59
N THR A 169 3.85 -50.51 15.00
CA THR A 169 5.13 -51.09 14.51
C THR A 169 6.25 -51.23 15.55
N ASN A 170 6.96 -52.36 15.43
CA ASN A 170 7.97 -52.89 16.35
C ASN A 170 9.27 -52.04 16.44
N ASN A 171 9.92 -52.10 17.60
CA ASN A 171 10.79 -51.07 18.23
C ASN A 171 12.08 -50.61 17.50
N ASN A 172 12.46 -51.16 16.35
CA ASN A 172 13.83 -50.96 15.82
C ASN A 172 14.05 -49.73 14.93
N ARG A 173 13.02 -48.96 14.58
CA ARG A 173 13.16 -47.68 13.83
C ARG A 173 13.23 -46.43 14.72
N LYS A 174 13.10 -46.53 16.04
CA LYS A 174 12.89 -45.38 16.96
C LYS A 174 14.13 -44.53 17.24
N THR A 175 15.35 -45.06 17.14
CA THR A 175 16.55 -44.38 17.65
C THR A 175 17.16 -43.38 16.65
N THR A 176 17.17 -43.68 15.35
CA THR A 176 17.75 -42.82 14.30
C THR A 176 16.86 -41.61 13.98
N THR A 177 15.53 -41.76 13.98
CA THR A 177 14.58 -40.65 13.79
C THR A 177 14.57 -39.67 14.96
N LYS A 178 14.73 -40.14 16.20
CA LYS A 178 14.74 -39.29 17.41
C LYS A 178 15.93 -38.33 17.44
N HIS A 179 17.10 -38.77 16.97
CA HIS A 179 18.32 -37.96 16.93
C HIS A 179 18.29 -36.89 15.82
N GLY A 180 17.75 -37.22 14.63
CA GLY A 180 17.52 -36.23 13.57
C GLY A 180 16.47 -35.17 13.96
N LYS A 181 15.43 -35.57 14.70
CA LYS A 181 14.37 -34.70 15.23
C LYS A 181 14.89 -33.67 16.23
N SER A 182 15.74 -34.06 17.19
CA SER A 182 16.28 -33.11 18.18
C SER A 182 17.22 -32.07 17.56
N LYS A 183 18.03 -32.47 16.57
CA LYS A 183 18.95 -31.58 15.84
C LYS A 183 18.19 -30.52 15.03
N LEU A 184 17.10 -30.92 14.35
CA LEU A 184 16.24 -29.99 13.61
C LEU A 184 15.44 -29.06 14.53
N LEU A 185 14.92 -29.59 15.63
CA LEU A 185 14.17 -28.78 16.61
C LEU A 185 15.08 -27.75 17.30
N HIS A 186 16.33 -28.12 17.58
CA HIS A 186 17.37 -27.21 18.05
C HIS A 186 17.72 -26.15 16.99
N GLN A 187 17.81 -26.52 15.71
CA GLN A 187 18.01 -25.55 14.63
C GLN A 187 16.83 -24.57 14.52
N ILE A 188 15.59 -25.03 14.65
CA ILE A 188 14.39 -24.18 14.66
C ILE A 188 14.40 -23.22 15.85
N LYS A 189 14.71 -23.70 17.06
CA LYS A 189 14.86 -22.83 18.25
C LYS A 189 15.98 -21.81 18.10
N LYS A 190 17.10 -22.19 17.48
CA LYS A 190 18.21 -21.29 17.16
C LYS A 190 17.83 -20.24 16.10
N LEU A 191 17.04 -20.64 15.10
CA LEU A 191 16.45 -19.73 14.11
C LEU A 191 15.49 -18.74 14.77
N GLU A 192 14.63 -19.23 15.67
CA GLU A 192 13.70 -18.42 16.45
C GLU A 192 14.46 -17.41 17.31
N SER A 193 15.45 -17.84 18.11
CA SER A 193 16.23 -16.95 18.98
C SER A 193 17.03 -15.90 18.19
N HIS A 194 17.64 -16.28 17.06
CA HIS A 194 18.28 -15.31 16.17
C HIS A 194 17.29 -14.29 15.61
N LEU A 195 16.05 -14.70 15.28
CA LEU A 195 15.02 -13.78 14.80
C LEU A 195 14.55 -12.81 15.88
N THR A 196 14.42 -13.28 17.13
CA THR A 196 14.06 -12.43 18.26
C THR A 196 15.14 -11.40 18.56
N TYR A 197 16.42 -11.76 18.42
CA TYR A 197 17.53 -10.92 18.83
C TYR A 197 18.08 -10.00 17.72
N THR A 198 18.20 -10.49 16.49
CA THR A 198 18.92 -9.74 15.44
C THR A 198 18.05 -8.82 14.58
N ASN A 199 16.72 -8.95 14.60
CA ASN A 199 15.80 -8.15 13.78
C ASN A 199 16.18 -8.10 12.27
N ARG A 200 17.01 -9.06 11.82
CA ARG A 200 17.56 -9.16 10.45
C ARG A 200 17.16 -10.52 9.87
N PRO A 201 16.78 -10.59 8.58
CA PRO A 201 16.45 -11.86 7.94
C PRO A 201 17.68 -12.77 7.88
N LEU A 202 17.53 -14.03 8.31
CA LEU A 202 18.53 -15.09 8.13
C LEU A 202 18.68 -15.51 6.65
N PHE A 203 17.62 -15.38 5.87
CA PHE A 203 17.66 -15.60 4.43
C PHE A 203 17.73 -14.26 3.70
N LYS A 204 18.95 -13.82 3.34
CA LYS A 204 19.10 -13.01 2.13
C LYS A 204 18.72 -13.92 0.97
N LYS A 205 17.42 -13.99 0.65
CA LYS A 205 17.02 -14.44 -0.69
C LYS A 205 17.80 -13.53 -1.62
N LYS A 206 18.68 -14.11 -2.46
CA LYS A 206 19.25 -13.40 -3.59
C LYS A 206 18.01 -12.99 -4.38
N ASP A 207 17.59 -11.73 -4.26
CA ASP A 207 16.41 -11.23 -4.94
C ASP A 207 16.65 -11.56 -6.41
N LYS A 208 15.87 -12.51 -6.91
CA LYS A 208 15.96 -12.94 -8.30
C LYS A 208 15.53 -11.71 -9.06
N ILE A 209 16.50 -10.99 -9.64
CA ILE A 209 16.26 -9.82 -10.48
C ILE A 209 15.14 -10.21 -11.45
N GLY A 210 14.12 -9.35 -11.44
CA GLY A 210 12.71 -9.65 -11.70
C GLY A 210 12.35 -10.37 -12.98
N GLY A 211 11.12 -10.90 -12.98
CA GLY A 211 10.46 -11.38 -14.19
C GLY A 211 10.22 -10.27 -15.22
N ARG A 212 9.73 -10.64 -16.41
CA ARG A 212 9.47 -9.72 -17.55
C ARG A 212 8.69 -8.45 -17.17
N ALA A 213 7.80 -8.51 -16.18
CA ALA A 213 7.00 -7.39 -15.71
C ALA A 213 7.83 -6.25 -15.07
N ASP A 214 8.91 -6.56 -14.36
CA ASP A 214 9.71 -5.54 -13.67
C ASP A 214 10.48 -4.68 -14.68
N TYR A 215 10.92 -5.27 -15.80
CA TYR A 215 11.54 -4.53 -16.90
C TYR A 215 10.58 -3.57 -17.59
N VAL A 216 9.30 -3.94 -17.72
CA VAL A 216 8.27 -3.06 -18.28
C VAL A 216 8.06 -1.86 -17.37
N VAL A 217 7.95 -2.07 -16.05
CA VAL A 217 7.82 -0.97 -15.07
C VAL A 217 9.02 -0.02 -15.14
N VAL A 218 10.24 -0.57 -15.20
CA VAL A 218 11.48 0.21 -15.36
C VAL A 218 11.47 1.04 -16.64
N ALA A 219 11.12 0.44 -17.77
CA ALA A 219 11.05 1.13 -19.05
C ALA A 219 10.02 2.27 -19.03
N THR A 220 8.82 2.01 -18.49
CA THR A 220 7.76 3.00 -18.36
C THR A 220 8.19 4.20 -17.51
N LEU A 221 8.85 3.96 -16.37
CA LEU A 221 9.31 5.03 -15.48
C LEU A 221 10.38 5.93 -16.09
N ILE A 222 11.31 5.34 -16.85
CA ILE A 222 12.36 6.10 -17.54
C ILE A 222 11.77 6.96 -18.66
N LEU A 223 10.77 6.44 -19.37
CA LEU A 223 10.12 7.15 -20.48
C LEU A 223 9.08 8.17 -20.01
N ALA A 224 8.55 8.04 -18.78
CA ALA A 224 7.46 8.88 -18.30
C ALA A 224 7.75 10.39 -18.34
N PRO A 225 8.91 10.92 -17.89
CA PRO A 225 9.21 12.35 -18.01
C PRO A 225 9.19 12.84 -19.46
N GLY A 226 9.53 11.97 -20.42
CA GLY A 226 9.48 12.28 -21.85
C GLY A 226 8.08 12.68 -22.33
N LEU A 227 7.01 12.13 -21.75
CA LEU A 227 5.62 12.49 -22.08
C LEU A 227 5.37 13.99 -21.83
N LEU A 228 5.93 14.54 -20.75
CA LEU A 228 5.78 15.95 -20.41
C LEU A 228 6.52 16.89 -21.38
N CYS A 229 7.43 16.38 -22.21
CA CYS A 229 8.12 17.19 -23.21
C CYS A 229 7.43 17.16 -24.59
N ILE A 230 6.48 16.24 -24.82
CA ILE A 230 5.91 16.01 -26.16
C ILE A 230 5.14 17.25 -26.66
N TYR A 231 4.53 18.02 -25.77
CA TYR A 231 3.79 19.22 -26.15
C TYR A 231 4.65 20.27 -26.86
N ASN A 232 5.98 20.28 -26.65
CA ASN A 232 6.88 21.21 -27.34
C ASN A 232 6.99 20.93 -28.85
N PHE A 233 6.56 19.76 -29.32
CA PHE A 233 6.50 19.43 -30.75
C PHE A 233 5.20 19.87 -31.41
N MET A 234 4.20 20.34 -30.64
CA MET A 234 2.99 20.90 -31.23
C MET A 234 3.24 22.31 -31.78
N PRO A 235 2.65 22.66 -32.94
CA PRO A 235 2.82 23.98 -33.50
C PRO A 235 2.14 25.03 -32.64
N ASP A 236 2.80 26.18 -32.51
CA ASP A 236 2.26 27.37 -31.86
C ASP A 236 1.28 28.07 -32.80
N ASN A 237 0.05 27.54 -32.89
CA ASN A 237 -1.05 28.17 -33.61
C ASN A 237 -2.01 28.86 -32.63
N LEU A 238 -2.61 29.98 -33.09
CA LEU A 238 -3.54 30.79 -32.30
C LEU A 238 -4.99 30.28 -32.36
N ASN A 239 -5.26 29.26 -33.19
CA ASN A 239 -6.62 28.81 -33.46
C ASN A 239 -6.95 27.53 -32.69
N GLY A 240 -5.99 26.90 -32.01
CA GLY A 240 -6.22 25.64 -31.28
C GLY A 240 -6.62 24.45 -32.16
N VAL A 241 -6.65 24.60 -33.49
CA VAL A 241 -7.07 23.55 -34.41
C VAL A 241 -5.91 22.60 -34.67
N LEU A 242 -6.16 21.32 -34.45
CA LEU A 242 -5.23 20.24 -34.75
C LEU A 242 -5.51 19.70 -36.16
N HIS A 243 -4.52 19.77 -37.02
CA HIS A 243 -4.59 19.23 -38.38
C HIS A 243 -3.89 17.86 -38.42
N ILE A 244 -4.64 16.77 -38.55
CA ILE A 244 -4.10 15.43 -38.84
C ILE A 244 -4.47 15.07 -40.28
N GLY A 245 -3.53 15.30 -41.21
CA GLY A 245 -3.78 15.09 -42.63
C GLY A 245 -4.93 15.97 -43.11
N THR A 246 -6.06 15.35 -43.49
CA THR A 246 -7.28 16.01 -43.95
C THR A 246 -8.28 16.32 -42.84
N TYR A 247 -8.09 15.78 -41.63
CA TYR A 247 -9.01 15.99 -40.51
C TYR A 247 -8.62 17.24 -39.72
N GLN A 248 -9.61 18.08 -39.45
CA GLN A 248 -9.50 19.24 -38.57
C GLN A 248 -10.24 18.93 -37.28
N TYR A 249 -9.52 18.95 -36.17
CA TYR A 249 -10.08 18.83 -34.84
C TYR A 249 -9.94 20.16 -34.12
N ASP A 250 -11.07 20.79 -33.78
CA ASP A 250 -11.07 21.99 -32.95
C ASP A 250 -10.97 21.56 -31.49
N SER A 251 -9.87 21.94 -30.83
CA SER A 251 -9.65 21.59 -29.43
C SER A 251 -10.44 22.48 -28.47
N GLY A 252 -10.95 23.64 -28.91
CA GLY A 252 -11.58 24.63 -28.03
C GLY A 252 -10.58 25.45 -27.19
N PHE A 253 -9.28 25.22 -27.34
CA PHE A 253 -8.22 25.97 -26.65
C PHE A 253 -7.74 27.18 -27.46
N SER A 254 -7.27 28.21 -26.77
CA SER A 254 -6.67 29.39 -27.43
C SER A 254 -5.40 29.08 -28.21
N ASN A 255 -4.60 28.10 -27.76
CA ASN A 255 -3.38 27.70 -28.42
C ASN A 255 -3.28 26.17 -28.44
N LEU A 256 -2.87 25.58 -29.57
CA LEU A 256 -2.72 24.12 -29.67
C LEU A 256 -1.62 23.58 -28.74
N LYS A 257 -0.56 24.35 -28.51
CA LYS A 257 0.48 23.98 -27.54
C LYS A 257 -0.05 23.91 -26.10
N LEU A 258 -1.01 24.76 -25.75
CA LEU A 258 -1.66 24.75 -24.43
C LEU A 258 -2.56 23.52 -24.30
N PHE A 259 -3.34 23.19 -25.34
CA PHE A 259 -4.05 21.91 -25.42
C PHE A 259 -3.12 20.72 -25.24
N GLY A 260 -2.00 20.67 -25.98
CA GLY A 260 -0.99 19.63 -25.88
C GLY A 260 -0.42 19.51 -24.47
N TYR A 261 -0.10 20.63 -23.83
CA TYR A 261 0.38 20.65 -22.46
C TYR A 261 -0.60 19.97 -21.50
N HIS A 262 -1.89 20.34 -21.53
CA HIS A 262 -2.89 19.72 -20.66
C HIS A 262 -3.08 18.23 -20.98
N LEU A 263 -3.18 17.86 -22.25
CA LEU A 263 -3.37 16.47 -22.69
C LEU A 263 -2.22 15.56 -22.25
N PHE A 264 -0.98 15.94 -22.56
CA PHE A 264 0.19 15.12 -22.20
C PHE A 264 0.45 15.08 -20.70
N THR A 265 0.11 16.14 -19.97
CA THR A 265 0.18 16.17 -18.51
C THR A 265 -0.79 15.17 -17.88
N LYS A 266 -2.06 15.11 -18.33
CA LYS A 266 -3.02 14.10 -17.83
C LYS A 266 -2.60 12.68 -18.23
N LEU A 267 -2.11 12.46 -19.45
CA LEU A 267 -1.59 11.15 -19.88
C LEU A 267 -0.41 10.70 -19.01
N PHE A 268 0.51 11.61 -18.69
CA PHE A 268 1.60 11.35 -17.78
C PHE A 268 1.09 10.90 -16.40
N TYR A 269 0.08 11.58 -15.84
CA TYR A 269 -0.52 11.18 -14.57
C TYR A 269 -1.14 9.78 -14.64
N ILE A 270 -1.88 9.47 -15.71
CA ILE A 270 -2.49 8.15 -15.94
C ILE A 270 -1.41 7.07 -15.97
N VAL A 271 -0.34 7.26 -16.76
CA VAL A 271 0.76 6.29 -16.88
C VAL A 271 1.42 6.03 -15.52
N LEU A 272 1.67 7.07 -14.73
CA LEU A 272 2.27 6.92 -13.41
C LEU A 272 1.31 6.24 -12.42
N LEU A 273 0.03 6.61 -12.38
CA LEU A 273 -0.95 6.01 -11.48
C LEU A 273 -1.24 4.56 -11.82
N VAL A 274 -1.32 4.19 -13.10
CA VAL A 274 -1.48 2.79 -13.54
C VAL A 274 -0.25 1.97 -13.14
N THR A 275 0.95 2.51 -13.33
CA THR A 275 2.19 1.85 -12.89
C THR A 275 2.23 1.71 -11.36
N TRP A 276 1.79 2.71 -10.62
CA TRP A 276 1.70 2.66 -9.17
C TRP A 276 0.66 1.62 -8.69
N PHE A 277 -0.49 1.55 -9.36
CA PHE A 277 -1.54 0.57 -9.09
C PHE A 277 -1.08 -0.87 -9.36
N TYR A 278 -0.28 -1.09 -10.40
CA TYR A 278 0.29 -2.39 -10.72
C TYR A 278 1.32 -2.83 -9.66
N THR A 279 2.18 -1.90 -9.25
CA THR A 279 3.31 -2.18 -8.36
C THR A 279 2.89 -2.31 -6.89
N THR A 280 1.79 -1.67 -6.48
CA THR A 280 1.27 -1.78 -5.10
C THR A 280 0.43 -3.03 -4.85
N HIS A 281 0.70 -3.68 -3.72
CA HIS A 281 0.00 -4.89 -3.29
C HIS A 281 -0.87 -4.65 -2.02
N ASN A 282 -0.86 -3.43 -1.50
CA ASN A 282 -1.52 -3.05 -0.26
C ASN A 282 -2.91 -2.43 -0.53
N ILE A 283 -3.66 -2.19 0.54
CA ILE A 283 -4.98 -1.55 0.52
C ILE A 283 -4.94 -0.17 -0.18
N ILE A 284 -3.78 0.50 -0.17
CA ILE A 284 -3.51 1.79 -0.86
C ILE A 284 -3.89 1.75 -2.35
N LYS A 285 -3.81 0.57 -2.98
CA LYS A 285 -4.17 0.34 -4.39
C LYS A 285 -5.57 0.86 -4.75
N TRP A 286 -6.53 0.74 -3.83
CA TRP A 286 -7.89 1.22 -4.04
C TRP A 286 -7.99 2.76 -3.97
N SER A 287 -7.19 3.41 -3.13
CA SER A 287 -7.11 4.87 -3.10
C SER A 287 -6.46 5.44 -4.37
N ILE A 288 -5.51 4.71 -4.97
CA ILE A 288 -4.89 5.09 -6.26
C ILE A 288 -5.93 5.06 -7.38
N PHE A 289 -6.80 4.04 -7.40
CA PHE A 289 -7.87 3.91 -8.39
C PHE A 289 -8.79 5.14 -8.42
N MET A 290 -9.02 5.78 -7.28
CA MET A 290 -9.84 6.99 -7.19
C MET A 290 -9.20 8.18 -7.88
N ASN A 291 -7.90 8.38 -7.66
CA ASN A 291 -7.13 9.39 -8.36
C ASN A 291 -7.15 9.15 -9.87
N LEU A 292 -7.02 7.88 -10.29
CA LEU A 292 -7.09 7.49 -11.69
C LEU A 292 -8.44 7.86 -12.31
N THR A 293 -9.56 7.58 -11.62
CA THR A 293 -10.91 7.95 -12.09
C THR A 293 -11.03 9.45 -12.33
N VAL A 294 -10.64 10.29 -11.36
CA VAL A 294 -10.73 11.75 -11.49
C VAL A 294 -9.93 12.23 -12.70
N ILE A 295 -8.69 11.76 -12.86
CA ILE A 295 -7.83 12.18 -13.97
C ILE A 295 -8.35 11.70 -15.33
N VAL A 296 -8.98 10.52 -15.40
CA VAL A 296 -9.63 10.05 -16.63
C VAL A 296 -10.79 10.96 -17.00
N PHE A 297 -11.61 11.40 -16.04
CA PHE A 297 -12.67 12.38 -16.31
C PHE A 297 -12.10 13.71 -16.80
N GLN A 298 -11.01 14.20 -16.20
CA GLN A 298 -10.31 15.41 -16.67
C GLN A 298 -9.76 15.25 -18.09
N LEU A 299 -9.27 14.06 -18.46
CA LEU A 299 -8.84 13.79 -19.83
C LEU A 299 -10.03 13.84 -20.80
N CYS A 300 -11.17 13.27 -20.42
CA CYS A 300 -12.38 13.31 -21.24
C CYS A 300 -12.86 14.75 -21.48
N THR A 301 -12.78 15.64 -20.48
CA THR A 301 -13.20 17.04 -20.66
C THR A 301 -12.26 17.84 -21.55
N ILE A 302 -10.95 17.57 -21.49
CA ILE A 302 -9.98 18.13 -22.44
C ILE A 302 -10.27 17.69 -23.89
N LEU A 303 -10.72 16.46 -24.09
CA LEU A 303 -11.05 15.89 -25.41
C LEU A 303 -12.45 16.26 -25.92
N ASP A 304 -13.34 16.75 -25.06
CA ASP A 304 -14.68 17.16 -25.47
C ASP A 304 -14.66 18.57 -26.10
N GLY A 305 -13.68 19.42 -25.74
CA GLY A 305 -13.46 20.76 -26.33
C GLY A 305 -14.61 21.77 -26.17
N SER A 306 -15.76 21.33 -25.66
CA SER A 306 -17.02 22.07 -25.60
C SER A 306 -17.13 23.00 -24.38
N LYS A 307 -16.30 22.77 -23.36
CA LYS A 307 -16.36 23.49 -22.08
C LYS A 307 -15.25 24.54 -22.00
N THR A 308 -15.65 25.78 -21.72
CA THR A 308 -14.72 26.93 -21.59
C THR A 308 -13.84 26.86 -20.35
N ASN A 309 -14.26 26.11 -19.33
CA ASN A 309 -13.53 25.97 -18.08
C ASN A 309 -13.14 24.51 -17.84
N LEU A 310 -11.84 24.29 -17.71
CA LEU A 310 -11.25 22.98 -17.48
C LEU A 310 -11.10 22.74 -15.99
N ASP A 311 -11.27 21.47 -15.59
CA ASP A 311 -10.94 20.99 -14.24
C ASP A 311 -11.77 21.62 -13.10
N GLU A 312 -12.98 22.14 -13.36
CA GLU A 312 -13.85 22.73 -12.32
C GLU A 312 -14.86 21.75 -11.70
N GLN A 313 -15.47 20.90 -12.53
CA GLN A 313 -16.68 20.13 -12.17
C GLN A 313 -16.44 18.62 -12.14
N GLU A 314 -15.31 18.17 -12.66
CA GLU A 314 -15.00 16.76 -12.89
C GLU A 314 -14.87 15.99 -11.58
N LEU A 315 -14.48 16.65 -10.48
CA LEU A 315 -14.52 16.05 -9.15
C LEU A 315 -15.96 15.73 -8.72
N PHE A 316 -16.90 16.64 -8.96
CA PHE A 316 -18.31 16.44 -8.64
C PHE A 316 -18.97 15.42 -9.57
N ILE A 317 -18.64 15.45 -10.86
CA ILE A 317 -19.13 14.49 -11.86
C ILE A 317 -18.60 13.07 -11.57
N SER A 318 -17.38 12.94 -11.07
CA SER A 318 -16.79 11.65 -10.71
C SER A 318 -17.22 11.16 -9.32
N LEU A 319 -17.81 12.01 -8.48
CA LEU A 319 -18.23 11.71 -7.11
C LEU A 319 -19.20 10.50 -7.01
N PRO A 320 -20.22 10.36 -7.88
CA PRO A 320 -21.10 9.19 -7.89
C PRO A 320 -20.39 7.86 -8.15
N ILE A 321 -19.27 7.87 -8.88
CA ILE A 321 -18.45 6.67 -9.13
C ILE A 321 -17.45 6.48 -7.98
N MET A 322 -16.96 7.57 -7.39
CA MET A 322 -16.08 7.55 -6.24
C MET A 322 -16.75 7.00 -4.97
N LEU A 323 -18.00 7.36 -4.68
CA LEU A 323 -18.71 6.93 -3.48
C LEU A 323 -18.82 5.40 -3.33
N PRO A 324 -19.24 4.62 -4.35
CA PRO A 324 -19.24 3.16 -4.31
C PRO A 324 -17.86 2.55 -4.06
N VAL A 325 -16.81 3.13 -4.65
CA VAL A 325 -15.44 2.65 -4.43
C VAL A 325 -14.98 2.93 -3.00
N LEU A 326 -15.30 4.11 -2.44
CA LEU A 326 -15.04 4.44 -1.04
C LEU A 326 -15.84 3.54 -0.09
N LEU A 327 -17.11 3.26 -0.39
CA LEU A 327 -17.95 2.36 0.41
C LEU A 327 -17.37 0.93 0.40
N SER A 328 -16.98 0.44 -0.78
CA SER A 328 -16.29 -0.83 -0.94
C SER A 328 -14.99 -0.89 -0.11
N PHE A 329 -14.21 0.20 -0.09
CA PHE A 329 -13.01 0.33 0.76
C PHE A 329 -13.33 0.24 2.26
N ILE A 330 -14.35 0.96 2.74
CA ILE A 330 -14.75 0.94 4.16
C ILE A 330 -15.20 -0.48 4.56
N LEU A 331 -15.99 -1.14 3.71
CA LEU A 331 -16.46 -2.50 3.94
C LEU A 331 -15.29 -3.49 3.96
N LEU A 332 -14.37 -3.41 3.01
CA LEU A 332 -13.19 -4.27 2.95
C LEU A 332 -12.33 -4.11 4.21
N ASN A 333 -12.13 -2.87 4.67
CA ASN A 333 -11.42 -2.59 5.91
C ASN A 333 -12.13 -3.21 7.13
N ARG A 334 -13.46 -3.04 7.24
CA ARG A 334 -14.24 -3.64 8.33
C ARG A 334 -14.12 -5.17 8.35
N ILE A 335 -14.17 -5.81 7.17
CA ILE A 335 -13.99 -7.26 7.03
C ILE A 335 -12.59 -7.69 7.49
N MET A 336 -11.54 -6.96 7.09
CA MET A 336 -10.16 -7.26 7.49
C MET A 336 -9.97 -7.14 9.01
N VAL A 337 -10.52 -6.10 9.64
CA VAL A 337 -10.45 -5.90 11.09
C VAL A 337 -11.23 -6.99 11.84
N TYR A 338 -12.44 -7.34 11.36
CA TYR A 338 -13.26 -8.38 11.97
C TYR A 338 -12.57 -9.75 11.92
N ARG A 339 -12.00 -10.13 10.77
CA ARG A 339 -11.26 -11.39 10.62
C ARG A 339 -10.02 -11.43 11.51
N SER A 340 -9.29 -10.32 11.65
CA SER A 340 -8.15 -10.22 12.58
C SER A 340 -8.57 -10.50 14.02
N LYS A 341 -9.64 -9.87 14.51
CA LYS A 341 -10.11 -10.05 15.89
C LYS A 341 -10.61 -11.48 16.16
N SER A 342 -11.24 -12.10 15.16
CA SER A 342 -11.69 -13.49 15.23
C SER A 342 -10.53 -14.48 15.36
N GLN A 343 -9.43 -14.24 14.62
CA GLN A 343 -8.24 -15.08 14.68
C GLN A 343 -7.51 -14.98 16.02
N ASP A 344 -7.37 -13.78 16.57
CA ASP A 344 -6.77 -13.57 17.90
C ASP A 344 -7.55 -14.36 18.97
N LEU A 345 -8.87 -14.25 18.96
CA LEU A 345 -9.75 -14.96 19.90
C LEU A 345 -9.71 -16.48 19.72
N ASN A 346 -9.58 -16.98 18.49
CA ASN A 346 -9.43 -18.42 18.25
C ASN A 346 -8.08 -18.95 18.73
N ALA A 347 -7.01 -18.14 18.66
CA ALA A 347 -5.70 -18.50 19.18
C ALA A 347 -5.68 -18.55 20.72
N ASP A 348 -6.45 -17.68 21.38
CA ASP A 348 -6.60 -17.70 22.84
C ASP A 348 -7.36 -18.95 23.30
N ILE A 349 -8.47 -19.30 22.63
CA ILE A 349 -9.23 -20.53 22.90
C ILE A 349 -8.34 -21.77 22.71
N GLU A 350 -7.52 -21.82 21.66
CA GLU A 350 -6.62 -22.96 21.41
C GLU A 350 -5.53 -23.09 22.50
N ARG A 351 -5.02 -21.96 23.01
CA ARG A 351 -4.06 -21.94 24.12
C ARG A 351 -4.71 -22.47 25.40
N GLU A 352 -5.95 -22.09 25.66
CA GLU A 352 -6.71 -22.55 26.82
C GLU A 352 -7.01 -24.06 26.75
N ILE A 353 -7.42 -24.56 25.57
CA ILE A 353 -7.57 -25.99 25.31
C ILE A 353 -6.25 -26.74 25.55
N GLN A 354 -5.11 -26.21 25.09
CA GLN A 354 -3.80 -26.83 25.30
C GLN A 354 -3.39 -26.85 26.77
N ASN A 355 -3.69 -25.80 27.53
CA ASN A 355 -3.43 -25.77 28.97
C ASN A 355 -4.27 -26.84 29.69
N VAL A 356 -5.57 -26.90 29.42
CA VAL A 356 -6.48 -27.92 29.98
C VAL A 356 -6.02 -29.34 29.62
N ILE A 357 -5.62 -29.58 28.37
CA ILE A 357 -5.05 -30.89 27.96
C ILE A 357 -3.73 -31.19 28.68
N SER A 358 -2.90 -30.19 28.94
CA SER A 358 -1.63 -30.40 29.67
C SER A 358 -1.83 -30.70 31.15
N GLU A 359 -2.77 -30.00 31.79
CA GLU A 359 -3.21 -30.29 33.17
C GLU A 359 -3.82 -31.68 33.24
N LEU A 360 -4.66 -32.04 32.27
CA LEU A 360 -5.25 -33.37 32.16
C LEU A 360 -4.23 -34.47 31.91
N ASN A 361 -3.24 -34.31 31.04
CA ASN A 361 -2.19 -35.30 30.86
C ASN A 361 -1.35 -35.50 32.13
N ALA A 362 -1.25 -34.47 32.99
CA ALA A 362 -0.64 -34.63 34.32
C ALA A 362 -1.54 -35.46 35.27
N ILE A 363 -2.86 -35.45 35.07
CA ILE A 363 -3.87 -36.21 35.84
C ILE A 363 -4.13 -37.61 35.23
N GLU A 364 -3.98 -37.79 33.92
CA GLU A 364 -4.26 -39.00 33.12
C GLU A 364 -3.16 -40.06 33.22
N SER A 365 -2.53 -40.13 34.39
CA SER A 365 -2.07 -41.42 34.91
C SER A 365 -3.20 -42.21 35.59
N ALA A 366 -4.42 -41.64 35.73
CA ALA A 366 -5.51 -42.26 36.50
C ALA A 366 -6.87 -42.52 35.81
N ASN A 367 -7.39 -41.76 34.82
CA ASN A 367 -8.77 -42.01 34.32
C ASN A 367 -9.07 -41.57 32.86
N GLY A 368 -9.35 -42.53 31.96
CA GLY A 368 -9.56 -42.31 30.51
C GLY A 368 -10.95 -41.86 30.03
N LEU A 369 -11.93 -41.68 30.94
CA LEU A 369 -13.32 -41.34 30.57
C LEU A 369 -13.52 -39.84 30.27
N PHE A 370 -12.71 -38.96 30.89
CA PHE A 370 -12.74 -37.51 30.67
C PHE A 370 -12.08 -37.10 29.35
N PHE A 371 -10.96 -37.73 28.98
CA PHE A 371 -10.27 -37.46 27.73
C PHE A 371 -11.16 -37.73 26.50
N GLN A 372 -11.98 -38.78 26.54
CA GLN A 372 -12.98 -39.05 25.50
C GLN A 372 -14.05 -37.95 25.38
N ARG A 373 -14.51 -37.36 26.49
CA ARG A 373 -15.49 -36.26 26.46
C ARG A 373 -14.88 -34.99 25.86
N LEU A 374 -13.62 -34.69 26.16
CA LEU A 374 -12.90 -33.54 25.63
C LEU A 374 -12.60 -33.68 24.13
N LEU A 375 -12.23 -34.89 23.68
CA LEU A 375 -12.10 -35.19 22.25
C LEU A 375 -13.41 -34.99 21.50
N LYS A 376 -14.54 -35.47 22.05
CA LYS A 376 -15.87 -35.24 21.47
C LYS A 376 -16.20 -33.75 21.38
N LEU A 377 -15.92 -32.97 22.42
CA LEU A 377 -16.15 -31.52 22.42
C LEU A 377 -15.28 -30.80 21.38
N ARG A 378 -14.01 -31.17 21.27
CA ARG A 378 -13.11 -30.64 20.22
C ARG A 378 -13.64 -30.94 18.81
N ASP A 379 -14.13 -32.14 18.58
CA ASP A 379 -14.64 -32.57 17.27
C ASP A 379 -15.99 -31.90 16.96
N CYS A 380 -16.82 -31.59 17.96
CA CYS A 380 -18.08 -30.85 17.83
C CYS A 380 -17.93 -29.32 17.73
N LYS A 381 -16.70 -28.78 17.84
CA LYS A 381 -16.42 -27.33 17.77
C LYS A 381 -16.91 -26.66 16.47
N ALA A 382 -16.97 -27.42 15.38
CA ALA A 382 -17.45 -26.93 14.09
C ALA A 382 -18.98 -26.77 14.02
N ILE A 383 -19.72 -27.38 14.95
CA ILE A 383 -21.18 -27.52 14.91
C ILE A 383 -21.85 -26.65 16.00
N MET A 384 -21.17 -26.39 17.13
CA MET A 384 -21.74 -25.64 18.27
C MET A 384 -21.55 -24.13 18.13
N SER A 385 -22.48 -23.35 18.70
CA SER A 385 -22.33 -21.90 18.82
C SER A 385 -21.24 -21.55 19.84
N LYS A 386 -20.65 -20.35 19.70
CA LYS A 386 -19.45 -19.97 20.47
C LYS A 386 -19.70 -19.87 21.98
N GLU A 387 -20.89 -19.45 22.38
CA GLU A 387 -21.30 -19.32 23.78
C GLU A 387 -21.58 -20.69 24.41
N GLU A 388 -22.26 -21.58 23.68
CA GLU A 388 -22.50 -22.97 24.10
C GLU A 388 -21.19 -23.75 24.24
N TYR A 389 -20.23 -23.53 23.35
CA TYR A 389 -18.92 -24.16 23.41
C TYR A 389 -18.12 -23.74 24.65
N ILE A 390 -18.13 -22.45 24.99
CA ILE A 390 -17.46 -21.92 26.17
C ILE A 390 -18.15 -22.40 27.45
N SER A 391 -19.49 -22.41 27.48
CA SER A 391 -20.28 -22.97 28.57
C SER A 391 -19.92 -24.44 28.85
N ALA A 392 -19.87 -25.27 27.80
CA ALA A 392 -19.53 -26.68 27.91
C ALA A 392 -18.05 -26.93 28.29
N LEU A 393 -17.15 -26.00 27.95
CA LEU A 393 -15.75 -26.06 28.36
C LEU A 393 -15.58 -25.69 29.84
N ASN A 394 -16.33 -24.68 30.31
CA ASN A 394 -16.35 -24.27 31.71
C ASN A 394 -16.98 -25.33 32.62
N SER A 395 -18.03 -26.03 32.17
CA SER A 395 -18.63 -27.13 32.95
C SER A 395 -17.65 -28.31 33.10
N LEU A 396 -16.92 -28.65 32.03
CA LEU A 396 -15.85 -29.66 32.11
C LEU A 396 -14.73 -29.25 33.07
N GLN A 397 -14.35 -27.97 33.07
CA GLN A 397 -13.35 -27.44 34.00
C GLN A 397 -13.83 -27.53 35.45
N HIS A 398 -15.11 -27.23 35.71
CA HIS A 398 -15.71 -27.32 37.04
C HIS A 398 -15.81 -28.77 37.52
N ASP A 399 -16.22 -29.70 36.65
CA ASP A 399 -16.25 -31.15 36.95
C ASP A 399 -14.84 -31.68 37.25
N LEU A 400 -13.80 -31.15 36.59
CA LEU A 400 -12.41 -31.46 36.88
C LEU A 400 -11.98 -30.99 38.27
N GLN A 401 -12.28 -29.74 38.62
CA GLN A 401 -11.96 -29.18 39.94
C GLN A 401 -12.66 -29.95 41.07
N HIS A 402 -13.89 -30.39 40.85
CA HIS A 402 -14.63 -31.20 41.83
C HIS A 402 -13.99 -32.59 42.04
N ASN A 403 -13.55 -33.26 40.97
CA ASN A 403 -12.90 -34.57 41.07
C ASN A 403 -11.42 -34.52 41.53
N LEU A 404 -10.81 -33.34 41.60
CA LEU A 404 -9.46 -33.14 42.14
C LEU A 404 -9.43 -32.95 43.66
N VAL A 405 -10.59 -32.67 44.29
CA VAL A 405 -10.73 -32.40 45.73
C VAL A 405 -11.24 -33.63 46.50
N SER A 406 -11.84 -34.61 45.82
CA SER A 406 -12.18 -35.94 46.34
C SER A 406 -11.04 -36.94 46.12
#